data_AF-A0A3B8V560-F1
#
_entry.id   AF-A0A3B8V560-F1
#
_cell.length_a   1.000
_cell.length_b   1.000
_cell.length_c   1.000
_cell.angle_alpha   90.00
_cell.angle_beta   90.00
_cell.angle_gamma   90.00
#
_symmetry.space_group_name_H-M   'P 1'
#
loop_
_entity.id
_entity.type
_entity.pdbx_description
1 polymer ?
#
loop_
_entity_poly.entity_id
_entity_poly.type
_entity_poly.pdbx_seq_one_letter_code
_entity_poly.pdbx_strand_id
1 'polypeptide(L)'
;MTALRSFDQVLYWNDTPAGFTGDAAGFFIEWSTDCNGDGIVDYGQIVDGTFDDADDNGVPDCCDAGQACAPCPADLNDDGQVGPPDLGILLALWDTDGTPNSADINGDGTVNASDLGPLLGAWGVCP
;
A
#
# COMPACT_ATOMS: atom_id res chain seq x y z
N MET A 1 34.77 10.84 2.96
CA MET A 1 34.59 12.23 3.39
C MET A 1 33.21 12.66 2.95
N THR A 2 32.30 12.74 3.91
CA THR A 2 31.15 13.66 4.05
C THR A 2 30.22 13.92 2.85
N ALA A 3 29.02 13.34 2.99
CA ALA A 3 27.67 13.88 2.81
C ALA A 3 27.40 15.02 1.81
N LEU A 4 26.33 14.84 1.02
CA LEU A 4 25.14 15.70 1.08
C LEU A 4 23.89 14.84 0.75
N ARG A 5 22.91 14.85 1.66
CA ARG A 5 21.54 14.37 1.42
C ARG A 5 20.76 15.46 0.69
N SER A 6 19.99 15.11 -0.33
CA SER A 6 18.85 15.91 -0.80
C SER A 6 17.79 14.96 -1.36
N PHE A 7 16.60 15.07 -0.81
CA PHE A 7 15.36 14.44 -1.29
C PHE A 7 15.10 14.93 -2.71
N ASP A 8 15.16 14.04 -3.71
CA ASP A 8 14.51 14.28 -5.01
C ASP A 8 14.36 13.00 -5.85
N GLN A 9 13.86 11.91 -5.28
CA GLN A 9 13.59 10.68 -6.03
C GLN A 9 12.17 10.19 -5.72
N VAL A 10 11.18 11.03 -6.03
CA VAL A 10 9.87 10.47 -6.39
C VAL A 10 10.12 9.74 -7.69
N LEU A 11 10.12 8.41 -7.62
CA LEU A 11 10.12 7.51 -8.76
C LEU A 11 8.84 7.79 -9.54
N TYR A 12 8.89 8.78 -10.43
CA TYR A 12 7.92 8.94 -11.48
C TYR A 12 8.03 7.68 -12.35
N TRP A 13 7.01 6.82 -12.33
CA TRP A 13 6.79 5.84 -13.39
C TRP A 13 6.48 6.61 -14.68
N ASN A 14 7.51 7.15 -15.30
CA ASN A 14 7.44 7.73 -16.63
C ASN A 14 8.11 6.74 -17.58
N ASP A 15 7.32 5.85 -18.19
CA ASP A 15 7.75 4.92 -19.25
C ASP A 15 7.95 5.63 -20.60
N THR A 16 8.40 6.88 -20.58
CA THR A 16 8.93 7.53 -21.76
C THR A 16 10.43 7.71 -21.58
N PRO A 17 11.26 7.01 -22.37
CA PRO A 17 12.64 7.43 -22.56
C PRO A 17 12.57 8.84 -23.16
N ALA A 18 13.19 9.81 -22.49
CA ALA A 18 13.26 11.18 -22.99
C ALA A 18 13.88 11.20 -24.39
N GLY A 19 13.07 11.33 -25.44
CA GLY A 19 13.58 11.35 -26.80
C GLY A 19 12.62 11.21 -27.99
N PHE A 20 11.33 10.87 -27.81
CA PHE A 20 10.43 10.70 -28.96
C PHE A 20 9.65 11.99 -29.26
N THR A 21 10.24 12.85 -30.09
CA THR A 21 9.49 13.90 -30.78
C THR A 21 8.76 13.28 -31.98
N GLY A 22 7.46 13.03 -31.83
CA GLY A 22 6.55 13.11 -32.98
C GLY A 22 6.10 11.80 -33.63
N ASP A 23 5.80 10.75 -32.87
CA ASP A 23 4.88 9.69 -33.30
C ASP A 23 4.17 9.15 -32.05
N ALA A 24 2.87 8.88 -32.16
CA ALA A 24 1.95 8.60 -31.05
C ALA A 24 2.57 7.70 -29.96
N ALA A 25 2.82 8.27 -28.78
CA ALA A 25 3.10 7.52 -27.57
C ALA A 25 1.85 6.71 -27.22
N GLY A 26 1.76 5.50 -27.77
CA GLY A 26 0.79 4.51 -27.36
C GLY A 26 1.22 4.00 -26.01
N PHE A 27 0.61 4.52 -24.96
CA PHE A 27 0.60 3.88 -23.66
C PHE A 27 -0.57 2.88 -23.69
N PHE A 28 -0.28 1.61 -23.41
CA PHE A 28 -1.33 0.63 -23.13
C PHE A 28 -1.87 0.98 -21.75
N ILE A 29 -2.94 1.79 -21.71
CA ILE A 29 -3.72 1.93 -20.49
C ILE A 29 -4.59 0.68 -20.40
N GLU A 30 -4.29 -0.19 -19.45
CA GLU A 30 -5.29 -1.14 -18.97
C GLU A 30 -6.28 -0.36 -18.12
N TRP A 31 -7.21 0.32 -18.79
CA TRP A 31 -8.26 1.17 -18.19
C TRP A 31 -9.29 0.37 -17.37
N SER A 32 -8.98 -0.88 -17.05
CA SER A 32 -9.84 -1.85 -16.37
C SER A 32 -9.37 -2.21 -14.95
N THR A 33 -8.27 -1.63 -14.46
CA THR A 33 -7.62 -1.99 -13.19
C THR A 33 -6.90 -0.78 -12.55
N ASP A 34 -7.58 0.38 -12.51
CA ASP A 34 -7.25 1.50 -11.59
C ASP A 34 -8.51 1.71 -10.75
N CYS A 35 -8.67 0.85 -9.76
CA CYS A 35 -9.93 0.65 -9.07
C CYS A 35 -10.18 1.69 -7.99
N ASN A 36 -9.11 2.25 -7.42
CA ASN A 36 -9.19 3.36 -6.47
C ASN A 36 -9.11 4.74 -7.16
N GLY A 37 -8.80 4.80 -8.46
CA GLY A 37 -8.76 6.03 -9.26
C GLY A 37 -7.57 6.93 -8.92
N ASP A 38 -6.48 6.37 -8.41
CA ASP A 38 -5.28 7.12 -8.04
C ASP A 38 -4.31 7.34 -9.21
N GLY A 39 -4.61 6.76 -10.38
CA GLY A 39 -3.84 6.88 -11.61
C GLY A 39 -2.62 5.95 -11.68
N ILE A 40 -2.51 5.00 -10.75
CA ILE A 40 -1.57 3.88 -10.77
C ILE A 40 -2.33 2.63 -11.23
N VAL A 41 -1.62 1.67 -11.83
CA VAL A 41 -2.20 0.37 -12.19
C VAL A 41 -2.22 -0.53 -10.96
N ASP A 42 -3.37 -1.11 -10.63
CA ASP A 42 -3.60 -1.93 -9.43
C ASP A 42 -2.60 -3.09 -9.31
N TYR A 43 -2.19 -3.71 -10.43
CA TYR A 43 -1.19 -4.78 -10.42
C TYR A 43 0.16 -4.35 -9.82
N GLY A 44 0.56 -3.09 -10.03
CA GLY A 44 1.78 -2.56 -9.42
C GLY A 44 1.67 -2.47 -7.89
N GLN A 45 0.47 -2.18 -7.40
CA GLN A 45 0.15 -2.03 -5.98
C GLN A 45 -0.09 -3.38 -5.28
N ILE A 46 -0.52 -4.41 -6.03
CA ILE A 46 -0.52 -5.80 -5.54
C ILE A 46 0.91 -6.28 -5.31
N VAL A 47 1.80 -6.02 -6.28
CA VAL A 47 3.20 -6.48 -6.23
C VAL A 47 4.02 -5.77 -5.15
N ASP A 48 3.67 -4.52 -4.79
CA ASP A 48 4.34 -3.78 -3.72
C ASP A 48 3.74 -4.00 -2.31
N GLY A 49 2.64 -4.77 -2.23
CA GLY A 49 1.95 -5.11 -0.98
C GLY A 49 0.99 -4.03 -0.48
N THR A 50 0.65 -3.04 -1.31
CA THR A 50 -0.38 -2.03 -1.00
C THR A 50 -1.79 -2.61 -1.03
N PHE A 51 -2.03 -3.63 -1.86
CA PHE A 51 -3.31 -4.32 -2.00
C PHE A 51 -3.17 -5.85 -2.00
N ASP A 52 -4.17 -6.53 -1.44
CA ASP A 52 -4.27 -7.98 -1.46
C ASP A 52 -4.96 -8.50 -2.74
N ASP A 53 -4.47 -9.63 -3.25
CA ASP A 53 -5.00 -10.39 -4.39
C ASP A 53 -5.01 -11.87 -3.99
N ALA A 54 -5.98 -12.28 -3.16
CA ALA A 54 -6.01 -13.61 -2.57
C ALA A 54 -6.32 -14.73 -3.58
N ASP A 55 -6.91 -14.40 -4.74
CA ASP A 55 -7.24 -15.37 -5.79
C ASP A 55 -6.26 -15.37 -6.99
N ASP A 56 -5.19 -14.58 -6.90
CA ASP A 56 -4.11 -14.41 -7.89
C ASP A 56 -4.62 -14.03 -9.29
N ASN A 57 -5.72 -13.26 -9.38
CA ASN A 57 -6.34 -12.92 -10.66
C ASN A 57 -5.81 -11.58 -11.26
N GLY A 58 -4.98 -10.85 -10.52
CA GLY A 58 -4.38 -9.58 -10.92
C GLY A 58 -5.28 -8.35 -10.70
N VAL A 59 -6.36 -8.51 -9.93
CA VAL A 59 -7.30 -7.48 -9.51
C VAL A 59 -7.33 -7.50 -7.97
N PRO A 60 -7.26 -6.33 -7.30
CA PRO A 60 -7.35 -6.31 -5.84
C PRO A 60 -8.68 -6.88 -5.34
N ASP A 61 -8.65 -7.62 -4.22
CA ASP A 61 -9.85 -8.24 -3.63
C ASP A 61 -10.97 -7.22 -3.36
N CYS A 62 -10.59 -5.99 -3.03
CA CYS A 62 -11.48 -4.86 -2.84
C CYS A 62 -12.27 -4.48 -4.10
N CYS A 63 -11.68 -4.61 -5.28
CA CYS A 63 -12.35 -4.39 -6.57
C CYS A 63 -13.32 -5.51 -6.91
N ASP A 64 -12.91 -6.75 -6.65
CA ASP A 64 -13.78 -7.92 -6.86
C ASP A 64 -14.98 -7.91 -5.92
N ALA A 65 -14.80 -7.38 -4.72
CA ALA A 65 -15.87 -7.10 -3.77
C ALA A 65 -16.72 -5.87 -4.14
N GLY A 66 -16.30 -5.07 -5.14
CA GLY A 66 -16.93 -3.80 -5.50
C GLY A 66 -16.89 -2.76 -4.37
N GLN A 67 -15.88 -2.86 -3.51
CA GLN A 67 -15.57 -1.95 -2.42
C GLN A 67 -14.55 -0.89 -2.90
N ALA A 68 -14.35 0.15 -2.09
CA ALA A 68 -13.40 1.21 -2.42
C ALA A 68 -11.99 0.81 -1.95
N CYS A 69 -11.10 0.44 -2.87
CA CYS A 69 -9.73 0.06 -2.56
C CYS A 69 -8.97 1.20 -1.86
N ALA A 70 -8.76 1.05 -0.56
CA ALA A 70 -7.87 1.89 0.23
C ALA A 70 -6.83 0.97 0.89
N PRO A 71 -5.54 1.32 0.86
CA PRO A 71 -4.53 0.51 1.52
C PRO A 71 -4.92 0.25 2.98
N CYS A 72 -4.72 -0.99 3.42
CA CYS A 72 -5.17 -1.47 4.72
C CYS A 72 -3.99 -1.75 5.68
N PRO A 73 -3.15 -0.75 5.99
CA PRO A 73 -1.91 -0.96 6.74
C PRO A 73 -2.12 -1.38 8.20
N ALA A 74 -3.37 -1.50 8.64
CA ALA A 74 -3.74 -1.94 9.98
C ALA A 74 -4.18 -3.41 10.05
N ASP A 75 -4.31 -4.10 8.92
CA ASP A 75 -4.43 -5.56 8.87
C ASP A 75 -3.01 -6.13 8.92
N LEU A 76 -2.64 -6.65 10.10
CA LEU A 76 -1.27 -7.06 10.41
C LEU A 76 -1.10 -8.58 10.29
N ASN A 77 -2.20 -9.32 10.13
CA ASN A 77 -2.20 -10.76 9.90
C ASN A 77 -2.70 -11.18 8.51
N ASP A 78 -2.97 -10.22 7.64
CA ASP A 78 -3.39 -10.37 6.24
C ASP A 78 -4.67 -11.25 6.15
N ASP A 79 -5.64 -11.02 7.03
CA ASP A 79 -6.90 -11.80 7.08
C ASP A 79 -8.13 -11.11 6.46
N GLY A 80 -7.90 -9.94 5.87
CA GLY A 80 -8.90 -9.08 5.24
C GLY A 80 -9.75 -8.28 6.23
N GLN A 81 -9.39 -8.27 7.53
CA GLN A 81 -10.12 -7.56 8.58
C GLN A 81 -9.18 -6.96 9.62
N VAL A 82 -9.37 -5.67 9.91
CA VAL A 82 -8.75 -5.04 11.08
C VAL A 82 -9.57 -5.34 12.32
N GLY A 83 -9.02 -6.15 13.22
CA GLY A 83 -9.72 -6.64 14.38
C GLY A 83 -8.84 -6.95 15.60
N PRO A 84 -9.38 -7.77 16.53
CA PRO A 84 -8.66 -8.18 17.73
C PRO A 84 -7.31 -8.89 17.47
N PRO A 85 -7.15 -9.73 16.42
CA PRO A 85 -5.84 -10.29 16.07
C PRO A 85 -4.78 -9.22 15.81
N ASP A 86 -5.11 -8.19 15.03
CA ASP A 86 -4.20 -7.09 14.66
C ASP A 86 -3.82 -6.26 15.86
N LEU A 87 -4.78 -5.95 16.72
CA LEU A 87 -4.49 -5.29 17.99
C LEU A 87 -3.54 -6.15 18.84
N GLY A 88 -3.69 -7.48 18.81
CA GLY A 88 -2.78 -8.40 19.48
C GLY A 88 -1.36 -8.34 18.92
N ILE A 89 -1.21 -8.25 17.60
CA ILE A 89 0.08 -8.13 16.91
C ILE A 89 0.74 -6.79 17.21
N LEU A 90 -0.01 -5.69 17.13
CA LEU A 90 0.50 -4.35 17.48
C LEU A 90 1.04 -4.32 18.91
N LEU A 91 0.30 -4.89 19.87
CA LEU A 91 0.74 -4.97 21.26
C LEU A 91 1.92 -5.93 21.46
N ALA A 92 2.04 -6.98 20.65
CA ALA A 92 3.18 -7.90 20.70
C ALA A 92 4.47 -7.26 20.18
N LEU A 93 4.36 -6.29 19.27
CA LEU A 93 5.47 -5.57 18.64
C LEU A 93 5.72 -4.19 19.27
N TRP A 94 5.18 -3.92 20.46
CA TRP A 94 5.37 -2.65 21.14
C TRP A 94 6.84 -2.30 21.39
N ASP A 95 7.23 -1.03 21.18
CA ASP A 95 8.60 -0.53 21.32
C ASP A 95 9.61 -1.20 20.36
N THR A 96 9.13 -1.67 19.20
CA THR A 96 9.94 -2.21 18.10
C THR A 96 9.77 -1.37 16.83
N ASP A 97 10.46 -1.73 15.74
CA ASP A 97 10.29 -1.13 14.41
C ASP A 97 9.09 -1.70 13.63
N GLY A 98 8.27 -2.54 14.26
CA GLY A 98 7.07 -3.12 13.66
C GLY A 98 7.34 -4.36 12.80
N THR A 99 8.59 -4.82 12.68
CA THR A 99 8.91 -6.01 11.87
C THR A 99 8.57 -7.32 12.60
N PRO A 100 8.10 -8.36 11.88
CA PRO A 100 7.93 -8.43 10.42
C PRO A 100 6.55 -7.96 9.90
N ASN A 101 5.59 -7.67 10.78
CA ASN A 101 4.18 -7.44 10.42
C ASN A 101 3.83 -5.98 10.11
N SER A 102 4.82 -5.11 9.89
CA SER A 102 4.61 -3.67 9.63
C SER A 102 3.71 -2.96 10.67
N ALA A 103 3.80 -3.34 11.94
CA ALA A 103 2.94 -2.80 13.01
C ALA A 103 3.19 -1.32 13.36
N ASP A 104 4.21 -0.69 12.77
CA ASP A 104 4.44 0.76 12.79
C ASP A 104 3.58 1.41 11.70
N ILE A 105 2.30 1.56 12.00
CA ILE A 105 1.25 1.94 11.03
C ILE A 105 1.40 3.41 10.63
N ASN A 106 1.92 4.27 11.52
CA ASN A 106 2.13 5.68 11.21
C ASN A 106 3.51 5.96 10.58
N GLY A 107 4.42 4.97 10.55
CA GLY A 107 5.75 5.05 9.96
C GLY A 107 6.71 5.98 10.70
N ASP A 108 6.52 6.18 12.01
CA ASP A 108 7.38 7.04 12.83
C ASP A 108 8.67 6.34 13.31
N GLY A 109 8.78 5.04 13.01
CA GLY A 109 9.92 4.18 13.31
C GLY A 109 9.78 3.44 14.64
N THR A 110 8.66 3.53 15.36
CA THR A 110 8.45 2.82 16.62
C THR A 110 6.98 2.51 16.86
N VAL A 111 6.64 1.23 17.05
CA VAL A 111 5.29 0.82 17.45
C VAL A 111 4.95 1.33 18.85
N ASN A 112 4.01 2.26 18.92
CA ASN A 112 3.59 2.89 20.16
C ASN A 112 2.11 3.29 20.15
N ALA A 113 1.69 4.12 21.11
CA ALA A 113 0.30 4.55 21.22
C ALA A 113 -0.19 5.37 20.00
N SER A 114 0.74 5.89 19.20
CA SER A 114 0.44 6.65 17.98
C SER A 114 -0.09 5.75 16.86
N ASP A 115 0.23 4.45 16.86
CA ASP A 115 -0.26 3.46 15.88
C ASP A 115 -1.66 2.94 16.20
N LEU A 116 -2.12 3.11 17.44
CA LEU A 116 -3.49 2.74 17.84
C LEU A 116 -4.56 3.58 17.13
N GLY A 117 -4.27 4.85 16.82
CA GLY A 117 -5.22 5.73 16.13
C GLY A 117 -5.57 5.21 14.74
N PRO A 118 -4.58 4.99 13.87
CA PRO A 118 -4.76 4.34 12.57
C PRO A 118 -5.45 2.97 12.67
N LEU A 119 -5.01 2.08 13.58
CA LEU A 119 -5.60 0.75 13.74
C LEU A 119 -7.09 0.81 14.10
N LEU A 120 -7.44 1.59 15.12
CA LEU A 120 -8.84 1.73 15.56
C LEU A 120 -9.70 2.48 14.54
N GLY A 121 -9.09 3.34 13.71
CA GLY A 121 -9.77 4.05 12.62
C GLY A 121 -10.18 3.14 11.47
N ALA A 122 -9.45 2.05 11.26
CA ALA A 122 -9.68 1.07 10.20
C ALA A 122 -10.50 -0.16 10.65
N TRP A 123 -11.01 -0.18 11.89
CA TRP A 123 -11.65 -1.35 12.49
C TRP A 123 -12.83 -1.89 11.68
N GLY A 124 -12.78 -3.18 11.34
CA GLY A 124 -13.79 -3.84 10.51
C GLY A 124 -13.18 -4.52 9.29
N VAL A 125 -14.01 -4.79 8.29
CA VAL A 125 -13.53 -5.33 7.01
C VAL A 125 -12.61 -4.33 6.33
N CYS A 126 -11.50 -4.81 5.79
CA CYS A 126 -10.73 -4.05 4.84
C CYS A 126 -11.56 -3.86 3.57
N PRO A 127 -11.77 -2.60 3.13
CA PRO A 127 -12.43 -2.31 1.87
C PRO A 127 -11.69 -2.95 0.71
#